data_AF-A0A2M9NQT0-F1
#
_entry.id   AF-A0A2M9NQT0-F1
#
_cell.length_a   1.000
_cell.length_b   1.000
_cell.length_c   1.000
_cell.angle_alpha   90.00
_cell.angle_beta   90.00
_cell.angle_gamma   90.00
#
_symmetry.space_group_name_H-M   'P 1'
#
loop_
_entity.id
_entity.type
_entity.pdbx_description
1 polymer ?
#
loop_
_entity_poly.entity_id
_entity_poly.type
_entity_poly.pdbx_seq_one_letter_code
_entity_poly.pdbx_strand_id
1 'polypeptide(L)'
;MKKISLTLLIACISLSVLLSFAVPGFASKMKGNFSSMKIIYSYSVTKSFSERTHETIQITSVPSGEVETKDIHVRMDAKLENTPLNIQAVVRESLNKPEESSYTSTFAGPAKGFSQRHYYLTKNYDKGRYTVIRTNKMTGAEKVYDGTYYEPSAQDPLVNWSRDEK
;
A
#
# COMPACT_ATOMS: atom_id res chain seq x y z
N MET A 1 45.25 28.43 -15.25
CA MET A 1 44.07 27.79 -14.62
C MET A 1 43.45 28.78 -13.63
N LYS A 2 42.22 29.25 -13.88
CA LYS A 2 41.55 30.26 -13.02
C LYS A 2 41.07 29.58 -11.73
N LYS A 3 41.53 30.07 -10.57
CA LYS A 3 41.12 29.56 -9.25
C LYS A 3 39.74 30.12 -8.92
N ILE A 4 38.76 29.24 -8.72
CA ILE A 4 37.43 29.62 -8.26
C ILE A 4 37.55 30.03 -6.79
N SER A 5 37.05 31.22 -6.45
CA SER A 5 37.07 31.73 -5.08
C SER A 5 36.21 30.84 -4.17
N LEU A 6 36.75 30.48 -3.00
CA LEU A 6 36.09 29.64 -1.98
C LEU A 6 34.71 30.20 -1.57
N THR A 7 34.55 31.52 -1.61
CA THR A 7 33.27 32.21 -1.35
C THR A 7 32.19 31.90 -2.39
N LEU A 8 32.56 31.70 -3.66
CA LEU A 8 31.62 31.32 -4.71
C LEU A 8 31.16 29.86 -4.53
N LEU A 9 32.05 29.00 -4.03
CA LEU A 9 31.76 27.59 -3.77
C LEU A 9 30.75 27.43 -2.62
N ILE A 10 30.94 28.19 -1.53
CA ILE A 10 30.07 28.15 -0.34
C ILE A 10 28.66 28.68 -0.68
N ALA A 11 28.55 29.75 -1.48
CA ALA A 11 27.27 30.29 -1.92
C ALA A 11 26.44 29.29 -2.75
N CYS A 12 27.10 28.53 -3.64
CA CYS A 12 26.44 27.50 -4.44
C CYS A 12 25.95 26.31 -3.61
N ILE A 13 26.68 25.93 -2.56
CA ILE A 13 26.27 24.86 -1.63
C ILE A 13 25.07 25.31 -0.79
N SER A 14 25.05 26.56 -0.32
CA SER A 14 23.89 27.09 0.42
C SER A 14 22.63 27.22 -0.44
N LEU A 15 22.76 27.58 -1.72
CA LEU A 15 21.61 27.72 -2.62
C LEU A 15 21.00 26.36 -3.02
N SER A 16 21.83 25.32 -3.13
CA SER A 16 21.37 23.96 -3.40
C SER A 16 20.68 23.30 -2.20
N VAL A 17 21.05 23.67 -0.97
CA VAL A 17 20.35 23.22 0.26
C VAL A 17 18.97 23.87 0.38
N LEU A 18 18.82 25.15 0.05
CA LEU A 18 17.54 25.87 0.09
C LEU A 18 16.53 25.37 -0.96
N LEU A 19 16.99 25.01 -2.17
CA LEU A 19 16.13 24.44 -3.21
C LEU A 19 15.70 22.98 -2.95
N SER A 20 16.30 22.31 -1.96
CA SER A 20 15.96 20.93 -1.58
C SER A 20 14.71 20.81 -0.70
N PHE A 21 14.19 21.93 -0.18
CA PHE A 21 13.03 21.96 0.72
C PHE A 21 11.71 22.36 0.03
N ALA A 22 11.75 22.75 -1.23
CA ALA A 22 10.57 23.07 -2.02
C ALA A 22 10.43 22.08 -3.18
N VAL A 23 9.25 21.45 -3.32
CA VAL A 23 8.80 20.64 -4.48
C VAL A 23 9.22 19.13 -4.41
N PRO A 24 8.39 18.18 -4.85
CA PRO A 24 7.82 17.05 -4.09
C PRO A 24 8.67 15.78 -4.30
N GLY A 25 9.94 15.85 -3.90
CA GLY A 25 10.97 14.84 -4.18
C GLY A 25 11.04 13.63 -3.25
N PHE A 26 10.02 13.37 -2.42
CA PHE A 26 10.10 12.24 -1.48
C PHE A 26 9.97 10.86 -2.15
N ALA A 27 9.27 10.76 -3.29
CA ALA A 27 9.13 9.51 -4.02
C ALA A 27 10.41 9.11 -4.80
N SER A 28 11.13 10.09 -5.36
CA SER A 28 12.37 9.82 -6.12
C SER A 28 13.55 9.45 -5.22
N LYS A 29 13.62 10.02 -4.01
CA LYS A 29 14.67 9.73 -3.02
C LYS A 29 14.58 8.29 -2.49
N MET A 30 13.37 7.73 -2.36
CA MET A 30 13.19 6.32 -2.01
C MET A 30 13.66 5.38 -3.13
N LYS A 31 13.31 5.67 -4.40
CA LYS A 31 13.69 4.83 -5.54
C LYS A 31 15.23 4.78 -5.74
N GLY A 32 15.91 5.90 -5.51
CA GLY A 32 17.38 5.96 -5.54
C GLY A 32 18.07 5.15 -4.43
N ASN A 33 17.53 5.19 -3.20
CA ASN A 33 18.07 4.44 -2.07
C ASN A 33 17.87 2.91 -2.17
N PHE A 34 16.77 2.45 -2.76
CA PHE A 34 16.56 1.00 -2.99
C PHE A 34 17.52 0.45 -4.07
N SER A 35 17.79 1.24 -5.11
CA SER A 35 18.74 0.86 -6.16
C SER A 35 20.17 0.74 -5.61
N SER A 36 20.62 1.70 -4.80
CA SER A 36 21.96 1.65 -4.19
C SER A 36 22.10 0.58 -3.11
N MET A 37 21.04 0.29 -2.33
CA MET A 37 21.07 -0.80 -1.34
C MET A 37 21.10 -2.20 -1.97
N LYS A 38 20.45 -2.41 -3.13
CA LYS A 38 20.51 -3.69 -3.87
C LYS A 38 21.92 -3.99 -4.43
N ILE A 39 22.79 -2.99 -4.58
CA ILE A 39 24.19 -3.18 -5.00
C ILE A 39 24.99 -3.88 -3.89
N ILE A 40 24.81 -3.45 -2.64
CA ILE A 40 25.62 -3.93 -1.49
C ILE A 40 24.98 -5.16 -0.81
N TYR A 41 23.65 -5.25 -0.82
CA TYR A 41 22.93 -6.27 -0.08
C TYR A 41 22.09 -7.16 -1.01
N SER A 42 22.07 -8.46 -0.72
CA SER A 42 21.03 -9.38 -1.20
C SER A 42 19.96 -9.54 -0.12
N TYR A 43 18.75 -9.89 -0.55
CA TYR A 43 17.62 -10.11 0.33
C TYR A 43 16.95 -11.43 -0.02
N SER A 44 16.64 -12.22 0.99
CA SER A 44 15.73 -13.36 0.89
C SER A 44 14.51 -13.06 1.74
N VAL A 45 13.32 -13.24 1.18
CA VAL A 45 12.05 -13.01 1.87
C VAL A 45 11.28 -14.31 1.93
N THR A 46 10.85 -14.69 3.12
CA THR A 46 9.93 -15.80 3.35
C THR A 46 8.68 -15.27 4.02
N LYS A 47 7.53 -15.87 3.70
CA LYS A 47 6.22 -15.50 4.24
C LYS A 47 5.51 -16.75 4.75
N SER A 48 4.75 -16.59 5.82
CA SER A 48 3.80 -17.59 6.32
C SER A 48 2.45 -16.95 6.56
N PHE A 49 1.41 -17.53 5.97
CA PHE A 49 0.03 -17.15 6.23
C PHE A 49 -0.35 -17.47 7.69
N SER A 50 -1.19 -16.64 8.29
CA SER A 50 -1.71 -16.86 9.64
C SER A 50 -3.23 -16.87 9.67
N GLU A 51 -3.87 -15.84 9.14
CA GLU A 51 -5.32 -15.70 9.17
C GLU A 51 -5.83 -14.78 8.05
N ARG A 52 -7.13 -14.87 7.76
CA ARG A 52 -7.81 -13.89 6.90
C ARG A 52 -8.48 -12.85 7.77
N THR A 53 -8.26 -11.58 7.43
CA THR A 53 -8.88 -10.42 8.08
C THR A 53 -9.74 -9.68 7.06
N HIS A 54 -10.73 -8.93 7.55
CA HIS A 54 -11.68 -8.24 6.68
C HIS A 54 -11.94 -6.80 7.11
N GLU A 55 -12.12 -5.93 6.13
CA GLU A 55 -12.55 -4.54 6.32
C GLU A 55 -13.84 -4.34 5.51
N THR A 56 -14.97 -4.10 6.18
CA THR A 56 -16.26 -3.90 5.50
C THR A 56 -16.61 -2.42 5.49
N ILE A 57 -16.98 -1.92 4.32
CA ILE A 57 -17.49 -0.56 4.11
C ILE A 57 -18.91 -0.61 3.57
N GLN A 58 -19.73 0.35 3.96
CA GLN A 58 -21.04 0.57 3.34
C GLN A 58 -20.86 1.41 2.08
N ILE A 59 -21.39 0.94 0.95
CA ILE A 59 -21.35 1.63 -0.34
C ILE A 59 -22.46 2.68 -0.42
N THR A 60 -23.70 2.23 -0.20
CA THR A 60 -24.90 3.07 -0.27
C THR A 60 -26.08 2.43 0.45
N SER A 61 -27.20 3.16 0.51
CA SER A 61 -28.48 2.67 1.03
C SER A 61 -29.60 3.21 0.18
N VAL A 62 -30.41 2.31 -0.37
CA VAL A 62 -31.45 2.66 -1.33
C VAL A 62 -32.83 2.41 -0.70
N PRO A 63 -33.68 3.44 -0.57
CA PRO A 63 -35.04 3.30 -0.07
C PRO A 63 -35.91 2.39 -0.95
N SER A 64 -36.96 1.80 -0.37
CA SER A 64 -37.89 0.95 -1.13
C SER A 64 -38.54 1.69 -2.29
N GLY A 65 -38.56 1.06 -3.46
CA GLY A 65 -39.08 1.64 -4.70
C GLY A 65 -38.13 2.59 -5.42
N GLU A 66 -36.97 2.90 -4.83
CA GLU A 66 -35.96 3.75 -5.44
C GLU A 66 -34.83 2.95 -6.11
N VAL A 67 -34.11 3.63 -7.00
CA VAL A 67 -32.94 3.13 -7.71
C VAL A 67 -31.87 4.21 -7.70
N GLU A 68 -30.63 3.84 -7.41
CA GLU A 68 -29.48 4.74 -7.38
C GLU A 68 -28.37 4.17 -8.27
N THR A 69 -27.77 4.98 -9.13
CA THR A 69 -26.56 4.61 -9.87
C THR A 69 -25.37 5.35 -9.29
N LYS A 70 -24.28 4.64 -9.01
CA LYS A 70 -23.10 5.21 -8.35
C LYS A 70 -21.82 4.69 -8.96
N ASP A 71 -20.84 5.59 -9.07
CA ASP A 71 -19.46 5.23 -9.40
C ASP A 71 -18.72 4.82 -8.14
N ILE A 72 -18.17 3.61 -8.17
CA ILE A 72 -17.48 2.99 -7.04
C ILE A 72 -16.01 2.87 -7.39
N HIS A 73 -15.17 3.38 -6.50
CA HIS A 73 -13.72 3.31 -6.62
C HIS A 73 -13.18 2.64 -5.36
N VAL A 74 -12.56 1.48 -5.53
CA VAL A 74 -12.08 0.65 -4.42
C VAL A 74 -10.63 0.31 -4.66
N ARG A 75 -9.81 0.56 -3.65
CA ARG A 75 -8.40 0.19 -3.63
C ARG A 75 -8.07 -0.58 -2.36
N MET A 76 -7.23 -1.59 -2.54
CA MET A 76 -6.67 -2.43 -1.49
C MET A 76 -5.16 -2.51 -1.68
N ASP A 77 -4.42 -1.82 -0.83
CA ASP A 77 -2.97 -1.91 -0.81
C ASP A 77 -2.51 -2.90 0.26
N ALA A 78 -1.37 -3.54 0.01
CA ALA A 78 -0.70 -4.30 1.04
C ALA A 78 -0.21 -3.39 2.19
N LYS A 79 -0.38 -3.84 3.43
CA LYS A 79 -0.01 -3.14 4.66
C LYS A 79 1.10 -3.89 5.38
N LEU A 80 1.96 -3.14 6.07
CA LEU A 80 3.10 -3.66 6.81
C LEU A 80 3.10 -3.05 8.21
N GLU A 81 3.27 -3.88 9.24
CA GLU A 81 3.36 -3.42 10.64
C GLU A 81 4.81 -3.38 11.10
N ASN A 82 5.22 -2.25 11.67
CA ASN A 82 6.52 -2.08 12.33
C ASN A 82 7.74 -2.46 11.47
N THR A 83 7.60 -2.47 10.14
CA THR A 83 8.68 -2.81 9.19
C THR A 83 9.66 -1.65 9.03
N PRO A 84 10.96 -1.86 9.25
CA PRO A 84 11.98 -0.84 9.02
C PRO A 84 12.00 -0.33 7.58
N LEU A 85 12.15 0.98 7.40
CA LEU A 85 12.13 1.64 6.09
C LEU A 85 13.12 1.04 5.09
N ASN A 86 14.27 0.57 5.57
CA ASN A 86 15.35 0.01 4.75
C ASN A 86 15.04 -1.36 4.15
N ILE A 87 13.97 -2.05 4.59
CA ILE A 87 13.49 -3.31 4.00
C ILE A 87 12.07 -3.21 3.44
N GLN A 88 11.38 -2.08 3.64
CA GLN A 88 9.95 -1.96 3.37
C GLN A 88 9.59 -2.24 1.89
N ALA A 89 10.34 -1.71 0.92
CA ALA A 89 10.04 -1.98 -0.48
C ALA A 89 10.35 -3.42 -0.88
N VAL A 90 11.40 -4.03 -0.32
CA VAL A 90 11.72 -5.45 -0.57
C VAL A 90 10.59 -6.34 -0.09
N VAL A 91 10.04 -6.07 1.10
CA VAL A 91 8.88 -6.83 1.59
C VAL A 91 7.67 -6.56 0.69
N ARG A 92 7.34 -5.30 0.37
CA ARG A 92 6.20 -4.98 -0.53
C ARG A 92 6.30 -5.64 -1.91
N GLU A 93 7.50 -5.72 -2.49
CA GLU A 93 7.74 -6.41 -3.77
C GLU A 93 7.41 -7.92 -3.69
N SER A 94 7.45 -8.52 -2.51
CA SER A 94 7.11 -9.94 -2.27
C SER A 94 5.63 -10.19 -1.94
N LEU A 95 4.85 -9.13 -1.72
CA LEU A 95 3.43 -9.24 -1.40
C LEU A 95 2.56 -9.25 -2.66
N ASN A 96 1.31 -9.70 -2.52
CA ASN A 96 0.32 -9.59 -3.59
C ASN A 96 0.19 -8.13 -4.03
N LYS A 97 -0.02 -7.95 -5.33
CA LYS A 97 -0.18 -6.61 -5.92
C LYS A 97 -1.42 -5.94 -5.32
N PRO A 98 -1.45 -4.60 -5.30
CA PRO A 98 -2.67 -3.88 -4.94
C PRO A 98 -3.82 -4.29 -5.87
N GLU A 99 -5.00 -4.46 -5.28
CA GLU A 99 -6.25 -4.67 -6.02
C GLU A 99 -6.96 -3.32 -6.16
N GLU A 100 -7.30 -2.97 -7.40
CA GLU A 100 -8.00 -1.74 -7.73
C GLU A 100 -9.18 -2.05 -8.64
N SER A 101 -10.36 -1.54 -8.26
CA SER A 101 -11.59 -1.75 -9.00
C SER A 101 -12.37 -0.44 -9.06
N SER A 102 -12.69 -0.02 -10.29
CA SER A 102 -13.49 1.15 -10.58
C SER A 102 -14.62 0.74 -11.49
N TYR A 103 -15.87 0.90 -11.04
CA TYR A 103 -17.04 0.49 -11.80
C TYR A 103 -18.26 1.34 -11.43
N THR A 104 -19.15 1.53 -12.39
CA THR A 104 -20.47 2.09 -12.18
C THR A 104 -21.44 0.95 -11.89
N SER A 105 -22.26 1.08 -10.85
CA SER A 105 -23.27 0.08 -10.51
C SER A 105 -24.61 0.73 -10.19
N THR A 106 -25.68 0.07 -10.59
CA THR A 106 -27.06 0.44 -10.26
C THR A 106 -27.55 -0.41 -9.09
N PHE A 107 -28.03 0.25 -8.04
CA PHE A 107 -28.53 -0.31 -6.80
C PHE A 107 -30.02 -0.06 -6.69
N ALA A 108 -30.78 -1.06 -6.23
CA ALA A 108 -32.22 -0.96 -6.13
C ALA A 108 -32.67 -1.20 -4.68
N GLY A 109 -33.67 -0.43 -4.27
CA GLY A 109 -34.32 -0.61 -2.99
C GLY A 109 -34.93 -2.00 -2.80
N PRO A 110 -35.30 -2.35 -1.57
CA PRO A 110 -35.88 -3.65 -1.26
C PRO A 110 -37.34 -3.72 -1.74
N ALA A 111 -37.86 -4.95 -1.76
CA ALA A 111 -39.28 -5.18 -2.01
C ALA A 111 -40.17 -4.50 -0.95
N LYS A 112 -41.47 -4.37 -1.26
CA LYS A 112 -42.45 -3.82 -0.31
C LYS A 112 -42.41 -4.59 1.02
N GLY A 113 -42.42 -3.85 2.13
CA GLY A 113 -42.35 -4.41 3.49
C GLY A 113 -40.99 -4.23 4.18
N PHE A 114 -40.04 -3.59 3.51
CA PHE A 114 -38.76 -3.13 4.05
C PHE A 114 -38.61 -1.63 3.76
N SER A 115 -37.88 -0.91 4.61
CA SER A 115 -37.66 0.54 4.47
C SER A 115 -36.55 0.86 3.46
N GLN A 116 -35.40 0.19 3.56
CA GLN A 116 -34.25 0.40 2.68
C GLN A 116 -33.35 -0.85 2.57
N ARG A 117 -32.49 -0.87 1.55
CA ARG A 117 -31.45 -1.90 1.33
C ARG A 117 -30.09 -1.25 1.45
N HIS A 118 -29.28 -1.75 2.37
CA HIS A 118 -27.88 -1.36 2.52
C HIS A 118 -27.00 -2.25 1.65
N TYR A 119 -26.09 -1.63 0.91
CA TYR A 119 -25.08 -2.32 0.11
C TYR A 119 -23.71 -2.15 0.76
N TYR A 120 -22.99 -3.26 0.88
CA TYR A 120 -21.68 -3.34 1.53
C TYR A 120 -20.65 -3.96 0.60
N LEU A 121 -19.40 -3.60 0.85
CA LEU A 121 -18.23 -4.22 0.24
C LEU A 121 -17.26 -4.62 1.34
N THR A 122 -16.88 -5.88 1.33
CA THR A 122 -15.89 -6.46 2.22
C THR A 122 -14.57 -6.63 1.47
N LYS A 123 -13.50 -6.05 2.02
CA LYS A 123 -12.12 -6.16 1.57
C LYS A 123 -11.42 -7.24 2.39
N ASN A 124 -11.05 -8.34 1.76
CA ASN A 124 -10.37 -9.45 2.43
C ASN A 124 -8.85 -9.33 2.29
N TYR A 125 -8.15 -9.39 3.42
CA TYR A 125 -6.70 -9.40 3.48
C TYR A 125 -6.19 -10.71 4.07
N ASP A 126 -5.24 -11.33 3.40
CA ASP A 126 -4.44 -12.41 3.97
C ASP A 126 -3.36 -11.79 4.86
N LYS A 127 -3.43 -12.11 6.15
CA LYS A 127 -2.48 -11.66 7.17
C LYS A 127 -1.50 -12.77 7.45
N GLY A 128 -0.24 -12.40 7.63
CA GLY A 128 0.81 -13.35 7.94
C GLY A 128 2.05 -12.74 8.54
N ARG A 129 3.06 -13.58 8.72
CA ARG A 129 4.40 -13.19 9.16
C ARG A 129 5.35 -13.24 7.98
N TYR A 130 6.30 -12.31 7.95
CA TYR A 130 7.41 -12.37 7.02
C TYR A 130 8.73 -12.41 7.79
N THR A 131 9.74 -13.03 7.17
CA THR A 131 11.13 -12.98 7.60
C THR A 131 11.98 -12.54 6.40
N VAL A 132 12.77 -11.47 6.59
CA VAL A 132 13.76 -10.99 5.61
C VAL A 132 15.16 -11.28 6.13
N ILE A 133 15.94 -12.03 5.37
CA ILE A 133 17.38 -12.18 5.58
C ILE A 133 18.07 -11.22 4.62
N ARG A 134 18.77 -10.22 5.18
CA ARG A 134 19.60 -9.29 4.41
C ARG A 134 21.06 -9.69 4.56
N THR A 135 21.71 -10.03 3.45
CA THR A 135 23.11 -10.46 3.44
C THR A 135 23.98 -9.40 2.76
N ASN A 136 25.05 -8.97 3.42
CA ASN A 136 26.06 -8.10 2.81
C ASN A 136 26.86 -8.93 1.79
N LYS A 137 26.83 -8.53 0.52
CA LYS A 137 27.47 -9.29 -0.56
C LYS A 137 28.99 -9.34 -0.47
N MET A 138 29.62 -8.39 0.22
CA MET A 138 31.07 -8.32 0.36
C MET A 138 31.58 -9.08 1.58
N THR A 139 30.85 -9.01 2.70
CA THR A 139 31.31 -9.61 3.97
C THR A 139 30.59 -10.91 4.33
N GLY A 140 29.50 -11.25 3.64
CA GLY A 140 28.62 -12.37 4.00
C GLY A 140 27.80 -12.15 5.27
N ALA A 141 27.94 -11.01 5.95
CA ALA A 141 27.24 -10.75 7.21
C ALA A 141 25.73 -10.63 6.99
N GLU A 142 24.96 -11.32 7.83
CA GLU A 142 23.51 -11.36 7.73
C GLU A 142 22.83 -10.54 8.82
N LYS A 143 21.66 -9.99 8.48
CA LYS A 143 20.73 -9.40 9.45
C LYS A 143 19.32 -9.86 9.13
N VAL A 144 18.66 -10.40 10.15
CA VAL A 144 17.28 -10.91 10.06
C VAL A 144 16.30 -9.84 10.52
N TYR A 145 15.17 -9.76 9.84
CA TYR A 145 14.06 -8.89 10.16
C TYR A 145 12.76 -9.68 10.10
N ASP A 146 11.97 -9.61 11.16
CA ASP A 146 10.66 -10.23 11.22
C ASP A 146 9.56 -9.18 11.33
N GLY A 147 8.40 -9.47 10.79
CA GLY A 147 7.25 -8.58 10.93
C GLY A 147 5.95 -9.20 10.47
N THR A 148 4.90 -8.38 10.47
CA THR A 148 3.56 -8.76 10.04
C THR A 148 3.23 -8.06 8.73
N TYR A 149 2.62 -8.80 7.81
CA TYR A 149 2.07 -8.26 6.57
C TYR A 149 0.56 -8.47 6.51
N TYR A 150 -0.09 -7.64 5.69
CA TYR A 150 -1.44 -7.83 5.18
C TYR A 150 -1.36 -7.63 3.68
N GLU A 151 -1.84 -8.57 2.89
CA GLU A 151 -1.90 -8.45 1.43
C GLU A 151 -3.32 -8.75 0.96
N PRO A 152 -3.79 -8.16 -0.15
CA PRO A 152 -5.09 -8.54 -0.72
C PRO A 152 -5.19 -10.06 -0.90
N SER A 153 -6.31 -10.65 -0.47
CA SER A 153 -6.56 -12.09 -0.62
C SER A 153 -6.48 -12.48 -2.10
N ALA A 154 -5.73 -13.53 -2.42
CA ALA A 154 -5.60 -14.00 -3.80
C ALA A 154 -6.86 -14.74 -4.31
N GLN A 155 -7.73 -15.20 -3.40
CA GLN A 155 -8.92 -15.98 -3.74
C GLN A 155 -10.16 -15.11 -3.92
N ASP A 156 -10.36 -14.16 -3.01
CA ASP A 156 -11.60 -13.40 -2.84
C ASP A 156 -11.34 -12.00 -2.27
N PRO A 157 -10.53 -11.16 -2.95
CA PRO A 157 -10.10 -9.87 -2.39
C PRO A 157 -11.26 -8.93 -2.08
N LEU A 158 -12.34 -8.99 -2.87
CA LEU A 158 -13.51 -8.11 -2.78
C LEU A 158 -14.80 -8.92 -2.83
N VAL A 159 -15.67 -8.71 -1.85
CA VAL A 159 -16.99 -9.36 -1.79
C VAL A 159 -18.07 -8.29 -1.58
N ASN A 160 -19.00 -8.21 -2.53
CA ASN A 160 -20.17 -7.35 -2.44
C ASN A 160 -21.35 -8.10 -1.85
N TRP A 161 -22.10 -7.48 -0.94
CA TRP A 161 -23.32 -8.05 -0.38
C TRP A 161 -24.30 -6.95 0.03
N SER A 162 -25.54 -7.33 0.33
CA SER A 162 -26.57 -6.38 0.74
C SER A 162 -27.46 -6.95 1.84
N ARG A 163 -28.11 -6.05 2.58
CA ARG A 163 -29.06 -6.40 3.64
C ARG A 163 -30.24 -5.44 3.62
N ASP A 164 -31.43 -6.02 3.69
CA ASP A 164 -32.68 -5.27 3.79
C ASP A 164 -32.96 -4.92 5.26
N GLU A 165 -33.32 -3.66 5.51
CA GLU A 165 -33.76 -3.15 6.81
C GLU A 165 -35.29 -3.03 6.82
N LYS A 166 -35.93 -3.48 7.89
CA LYS A 166 -37.39 -3.38 8.06
C LYS A 166 -37.78 -1.99 8.54
#